data_AF-A0A0C2NI02-F1
#
_entry.id   AF-A0A0C2NI02-F1
#
_cell.length_a   1.000
_cell.length_b   1.000
_cell.length_c   1.000
_cell.angle_alpha   90.00
_cell.angle_beta   90.00
_cell.angle_gamma   90.00
#
_symmetry.space_group_name_H-M   'P 1'
#
loop_
_entity.id
_entity.type
_entity.pdbx_description
1 polymer ?
#
loop_
_entity_poly.entity_id
_entity_poly.type
_entity_poly.pdbx_seq_one_letter_code
_entity_poly.pdbx_strand_id
1 'polypeptide(L)'
;MADDPNSPDRIYVHNPDVNYEESILKCAFERSNSVTELLDSNALLDCCVKESQNEIELYKENVSEALMRDIMDERPELCAVQQNAYKDCLRLEEWHLKTTQYFGRRYLFLMKRQ
;
A
#
# COMPACT_ATOMS: atom_id res chain seq x y z
N MET A 1 29.31 -3.05 1.92
CA MET A 1 28.97 -2.67 0.53
C MET A 1 27.51 -2.25 0.58
N ALA A 2 27.21 -1.00 0.23
CA ALA A 2 25.84 -0.50 0.21
C ALA A 2 25.26 -0.85 -1.16
N ASP A 3 24.17 -1.62 -1.18
CA ASP A 3 23.51 -2.00 -2.42
C ASP A 3 22.93 -0.76 -3.13
N ASP A 4 23.07 -0.75 -4.45
CA ASP A 4 22.59 0.32 -5.33
C ASP A 4 21.06 0.46 -5.21
N PRO A 5 20.53 1.62 -4.82
CA PRO A 5 19.09 1.83 -4.63
C PRO A 5 18.25 1.63 -5.90
N ASN A 6 18.89 1.52 -7.08
CA ASN A 6 18.22 1.36 -8.38
C ASN A 6 18.33 -0.05 -8.99
N SER A 7 18.79 -1.06 -8.26
CA SER A 7 18.79 -2.44 -8.78
C SER A 7 17.35 -2.96 -8.91
N PRO A 8 16.89 -3.36 -10.12
CA PRO A 8 15.55 -3.86 -10.35
C PRO A 8 15.30 -5.25 -9.74
N ASP A 9 16.36 -5.95 -9.32
CA ASP A 9 16.28 -7.24 -8.64
C ASP A 9 16.32 -7.06 -7.12
N ARG A 10 15.26 -6.46 -6.55
CA ARG A 10 14.96 -6.73 -5.15
C ARG A 10 14.53 -8.18 -5.08
N ILE A 11 15.43 -9.05 -4.62
CA ILE A 11 15.08 -10.40 -4.20
C ILE A 11 13.99 -10.24 -3.15
N TYR A 12 12.75 -10.54 -3.56
CA TYR A 12 11.58 -10.49 -2.70
C TYR A 12 11.79 -11.58 -1.63
N VAL A 13 12.24 -11.17 -0.46
CA VAL A 13 12.27 -12.06 0.70
C VAL A 13 10.81 -12.32 1.04
N HIS A 14 10.36 -13.55 0.77
CA HIS A 14 9.01 -14.01 1.03
C HIS A 14 8.74 -13.92 2.54
N ASN A 15 8.12 -12.82 2.94
CA ASN A 15 7.74 -12.54 4.32
C ASN A 15 6.20 -12.56 4.34
N PRO A 16 5.55 -13.36 5.20
CA PRO A 16 4.08 -13.52 5.19
C PRO A 16 3.32 -12.19 5.30
N ASP A 17 3.85 -11.23 6.07
CA ASP A 17 3.25 -9.89 6.21
C ASP A 17 3.28 -9.08 4.90
N VAL A 18 4.33 -9.26 4.08
CA VAL A 18 4.48 -8.57 2.79
C VAL A 18 3.44 -9.09 1.79
N ASN A 19 3.07 -10.37 1.85
CA ASN A 19 2.05 -10.93 0.96
C ASN A 19 0.64 -10.41 1.26
N TYR A 20 0.32 -10.22 2.54
CA TYR A 20 -0.96 -9.70 2.98
C TYR A 20 -1.13 -8.23 2.58
N GLU A 21 -0.12 -7.42 2.85
CA GLU A 21 -0.09 -6.01 2.45
C GLU A 21 -0.15 -5.83 0.93
N GLU A 22 0.58 -6.66 0.19
CA GLU A 22 0.56 -6.65 -1.27
C GLU A 22 -0.79 -7.12 -1.84
N SER A 23 -1.49 -8.07 -1.19
CA SER A 23 -2.82 -8.52 -1.64
C SER A 23 -3.89 -7.44 -1.47
N ILE A 24 -3.83 -6.67 -0.37
CA ILE A 24 -4.71 -5.51 -0.16
C ILE A 24 -4.52 -4.47 -1.27
N LEU A 25 -3.26 -4.13 -1.57
CA LEU A 25 -2.93 -3.15 -2.60
C LEU A 25 -3.39 -3.63 -3.98
N LYS A 26 -3.12 -4.89 -4.34
CA LYS A 26 -3.59 -5.49 -5.60
C LYS A 26 -5.11 -5.42 -5.72
N CYS A 27 -5.84 -5.84 -4.69
CA CYS A 27 -7.30 -5.76 -4.67
C CYS A 27 -7.80 -4.32 -4.86
N ALA A 28 -7.16 -3.33 -4.22
CA ALA A 28 -7.58 -1.94 -4.31
C ALA A 28 -7.33 -1.33 -5.71
N PHE A 29 -6.20 -1.67 -6.35
CA PHE A 29 -5.88 -1.24 -7.72
C PHE A 29 -6.70 -1.97 -8.79
N GLU A 30 -7.13 -3.21 -8.56
CA GLU A 30 -8.12 -3.87 -9.44
C GLU A 30 -9.47 -3.17 -9.43
N ARG A 31 -9.78 -2.43 -8.35
CA ARG A 31 -11.03 -1.71 -8.15
C ARG A 31 -10.95 -0.21 -8.45
N SER A 32 -9.76 0.32 -8.69
CA SER A 32 -9.52 1.76 -8.91
C SER A 32 -8.67 1.97 -10.16
N ASN A 33 -9.13 2.80 -11.10
CA ASN A 33 -8.45 3.02 -12.38
C ASN A 33 -7.31 4.04 -12.29
N SER A 34 -7.13 4.68 -11.14
CA SER A 34 -6.06 5.67 -10.91
C SER A 34 -5.70 5.80 -9.44
N VAL A 35 -4.50 6.32 -9.16
CA VAL A 35 -4.06 6.65 -7.79
C VAL A 35 -4.99 7.67 -7.14
N THR A 36 -5.49 8.65 -7.89
CA THR A 36 -6.45 9.65 -7.37
C THR A 36 -7.74 9.00 -6.90
N GLU A 37 -8.31 8.10 -7.71
CA GLU A 37 -9.52 7.35 -7.33
C GLU A 37 -9.29 6.48 -6.09
N LEU A 38 -8.10 5.90 -5.94
CA LEU A 38 -7.72 5.10 -4.78
C LEU A 38 -7.51 5.95 -3.50
N LEU A 39 -7.04 7.19 -3.65
CA LEU A 39 -6.94 8.17 -2.55
C LEU A 39 -8.31 8.65 -2.06
N ASP A 40 -9.27 8.81 -2.97
CA ASP A 40 -10.60 9.36 -2.67
C ASP A 40 -11.63 8.30 -2.25
N SER A 41 -11.38 7.01 -2.53
CA SER A 41 -12.30 5.91 -2.21
C SER A 41 -11.94 5.16 -0.91
N ASN A 42 -12.84 4.27 -0.47
CA ASN A 42 -12.57 3.32 0.62
C ASN A 42 -12.07 1.95 0.10
N ALA A 43 -11.57 1.88 -1.14
CA ALA A 43 -11.18 0.61 -1.76
C ALA A 43 -10.13 -0.16 -0.94
N LEU A 44 -9.17 0.55 -0.33
CA LEU A 44 -8.15 -0.04 0.55
C LEU A 44 -8.75 -0.65 1.82
N LEU A 45 -9.65 0.06 2.49
CA LEU A 45 -10.34 -0.43 3.68
C LEU A 45 -11.17 -1.69 3.35
N ASP A 46 -11.97 -1.63 2.27
CA ASP A 46 -12.82 -2.74 1.86
C ASP A 46 -12.00 -3.98 1.49
N CYS A 47 -10.87 -3.79 0.80
CA CYS A 47 -9.95 -4.86 0.46
C CYS A 47 -9.24 -5.44 1.69
N CYS A 48 -8.83 -4.61 2.65
CA CYS A 48 -8.24 -5.08 3.90
C CYS A 48 -9.19 -5.96 4.70
N VAL A 49 -10.46 -5.54 4.85
CA VAL A 49 -11.47 -6.33 5.54
C VAL A 49 -11.71 -7.67 4.83
N LYS A 50 -11.78 -7.65 3.49
CA LYS A 50 -11.97 -8.87 2.69
C LYS A 50 -10.79 -9.84 2.82
N GLU A 51 -9.56 -9.36 2.71
CA GLU A 51 -8.36 -10.20 2.82
C GLU A 51 -8.20 -10.74 4.25
N SER A 52 -8.52 -9.95 5.28
CA SER A 52 -8.60 -10.43 6.67
C SER A 52 -9.59 -11.58 6.82
N GLN A 53 -10.77 -11.48 6.20
CA GLN A 53 -11.77 -12.55 6.24
C GLN A 53 -11.27 -13.82 5.55
N ASN A 54 -10.65 -13.70 4.36
CA ASN A 54 -10.06 -14.83 3.64
C ASN A 54 -8.97 -15.53 4.47
N GLU A 55 -8.11 -14.76 5.14
CA GLU A 55 -7.08 -15.28 6.02
C GLU A 55 -7.68 -16.08 7.19
N ILE A 56 -8.71 -15.53 7.84
CA ILE A 56 -9.41 -16.21 8.94
C ILE A 56 -10.06 -17.51 8.46
N GLU A 57 -10.67 -17.52 7.28
CA GLU A 57 -11.27 -18.73 6.70
C GLU A 57 -10.24 -19.83 6.45
N LEU A 58 -9.04 -19.48 5.98
CA LEU A 58 -7.95 -20.44 5.78
C LEU A 58 -7.48 -21.10 7.08
N TYR A 59 -7.50 -20.35 8.19
CA TYR A 59 -7.03 -20.83 9.49
C TYR A 59 -8.15 -21.33 10.42
N LYS A 60 -9.40 -21.33 9.96
CA LYS A 60 -10.59 -21.66 10.78
C LYS A 60 -10.52 -23.01 11.49
N GLU A 61 -9.83 -24.00 10.92
CA GLU A 61 -9.66 -25.32 11.54
C GLU A 61 -8.57 -25.36 12.63
N ASN A 62 -7.66 -24.38 12.62
CA ASN A 62 -6.47 -24.34 13.48
C ASN A 62 -6.56 -23.29 14.59
N VAL A 63 -7.60 -22.45 14.60
CA VAL A 63 -7.76 -21.31 15.51
C VAL A 63 -9.04 -21.48 16.33
N SER A 64 -8.98 -21.14 17.62
CA SER A 64 -10.15 -21.22 18.49
C SER A 64 -11.21 -20.17 18.10
N GLU A 65 -12.49 -20.48 18.30
CA GLU A 65 -13.58 -19.51 18.02
C GLU A 65 -13.47 -18.20 18.81
N ALA A 66 -12.79 -18.23 19.97
CA ALA A 66 -12.53 -17.04 20.77
C ALA A 66 -11.48 -16.15 20.10
N LEU A 67 -10.36 -16.73 19.69
CA LEU A 67 -9.30 -15.99 19.01
C LEU A 67 -9.76 -15.49 17.63
N MET A 68 -10.60 -16.23 16.92
CA MET A 68 -11.24 -15.74 15.69
C MET A 68 -12.09 -14.49 15.94
N ARG A 69 -12.87 -14.46 17.02
CA ARG A 69 -13.69 -13.29 17.37
C ARG A 69 -12.82 -12.08 17.72
N ASP A 70 -11.81 -12.27 18.55
CA ASP A 70 -10.89 -11.19 18.93
C ASP A 70 -10.21 -10.59 17.69
N ILE A 71 -9.76 -11.43 16.75
CA ILE A 71 -9.19 -10.96 15.48
C ILE A 71 -10.25 -10.20 14.68
N MET A 72 -11.47 -10.71 14.54
CA MET A 72 -12.53 -10.00 13.78
C MET A 72 -12.91 -8.65 14.40
N ASP A 73 -12.81 -8.51 15.72
CA ASP A 73 -13.13 -7.28 16.43
C ASP A 73 -12.02 -6.22 16.28
N GLU A 74 -10.74 -6.62 16.26
CA GLU A 74 -9.60 -5.69 16.13
C GLU A 74 -9.30 -5.28 14.68
N ARG A 75 -9.54 -6.16 13.71
CA ARG A 75 -9.15 -5.94 12.30
C ARG A 75 -9.74 -4.69 11.64
N PRO A 76 -10.99 -4.27 11.89
CA PRO A 76 -11.52 -3.03 11.30
C PRO A 76 -10.70 -1.79 11.66
N GLU A 77 -10.26 -1.67 12.92
CA GLU A 77 -9.43 -0.56 13.37
C GLU A 77 -8.04 -0.61 12.73
N LEU A 78 -7.43 -1.81 12.68
CA LEU A 78 -6.14 -2.03 12.02
C LEU A 78 -6.20 -1.70 10.51
N CYS A 79 -7.29 -2.08 9.83
CA CYS A 79 -7.50 -1.78 8.43
C CYS A 79 -7.67 -0.28 8.16
N ALA A 80 -8.29 0.47 9.07
CA ALA A 80 -8.37 1.93 8.98
C ALA A 80 -6.98 2.58 9.11
N VAL A 81 -6.15 2.08 10.02
CA VAL A 81 -4.75 2.53 10.18
C VAL A 81 -3.93 2.23 8.92
N GLN A 82 -4.02 1.00 8.39
CA GLN A 82 -3.34 0.61 7.15
C GLN A 82 -3.79 1.44 5.95
N GLN A 83 -5.11 1.68 5.78
CA GLN A 83 -5.61 2.54 4.71
C GLN A 83 -4.96 3.93 4.78
N ASN A 84 -4.90 4.55 5.95
CA ASN A 84 -4.32 5.88 6.11
C ASN A 84 -2.83 5.87 5.76
N ALA A 85 -2.08 4.87 6.23
CA ALA A 85 -0.66 4.73 5.90
C ALA A 85 -0.42 4.60 4.39
N TYR A 86 -1.21 3.76 3.69
CA TYR A 86 -1.11 3.63 2.23
C TYR A 86 -1.44 4.93 1.50
N LYS A 87 -2.52 5.61 1.90
CA LYS A 87 -2.90 6.89 1.27
C LYS A 87 -1.84 7.95 1.49
N ASP A 88 -1.18 7.99 2.64
CA ASP A 88 -0.10 8.92 2.90
C ASP A 88 1.14 8.61 2.05
N CYS A 89 1.51 7.34 1.89
CA CYS A 89 2.58 6.93 0.97
C CYS A 89 2.26 7.33 -0.49
N LEU A 90 1.05 7.05 -0.97
CA LEU A 90 0.63 7.39 -2.32
C LEU A 90 0.61 8.90 -2.57
N ARG A 91 0.18 9.70 -1.58
CA ARG A 91 0.28 11.16 -1.64
C ARG A 91 1.74 11.60 -1.76
N LEU A 92 2.64 11.05 -0.93
CA LEU A 92 4.05 11.40 -0.96
C LEU A 92 4.70 11.07 -2.31
N GLU A 93 4.38 9.93 -2.91
CA GLU A 93 4.86 9.58 -4.26
C GLU A 93 4.35 10.55 -5.34
N GLU A 94 3.08 10.91 -5.30
CA GLU A 94 2.50 11.88 -6.24
C GLU A 94 3.18 13.26 -6.10
N TRP A 95 3.39 13.71 -4.87
CA TRP A 95 4.11 14.96 -4.57
C TRP A 95 5.57 14.90 -5.00
N HIS A 96 6.26 13.78 -4.78
CA HIS A 96 7.64 13.60 -5.19
C HIS A 96 7.79 13.73 -6.71
N LEU A 97 6.89 13.11 -7.48
CA LEU A 97 6.88 13.23 -8.94
C LEU A 97 6.66 14.68 -9.40
N LYS A 98 5.65 15.36 -8.84
CA LYS A 98 5.35 16.77 -9.15
C LYS A 98 6.54 17.69 -8.83
N THR A 99 7.16 17.48 -7.68
CA THR A 99 8.29 18.27 -7.20
C THR A 99 9.53 18.07 -8.08
N THR A 100 9.82 16.81 -8.43
CA THR A 100 10.91 16.46 -9.36
C THR A 100 10.72 17.11 -10.73
N GLN A 101 9.51 17.06 -11.28
CA GLN A 101 9.19 17.71 -12.56
C GLN A 101 9.34 19.24 -12.47
N TYR A 102 8.86 19.86 -11.39
CA TYR A 102 8.98 21.29 -11.18
C TYR A 102 10.44 21.75 -11.12
N PHE A 103 11.26 21.12 -10.27
CA PHE A 103 12.66 21.49 -10.12
C PHE A 103 13.49 21.15 -11.36
N GLY A 104 13.20 20.04 -12.06
CA GLY A 104 13.83 19.73 -13.33
C GLY A 104 13.55 20.78 -14.40
N ARG A 105 12.29 21.20 -14.55
CA ARG A 105 11.92 22.29 -15.49
C ARG A 105 12.55 23.62 -15.11
N ARG A 106 12.56 23.95 -13.81
CA ARG A 106 13.18 25.19 -13.30
C ARG A 106 14.68 25.21 -13.52
N TYR A 107 15.37 24.10 -13.28
CA TYR A 107 16.79 23.94 -13.58
C TYR A 107 17.09 24.17 -15.07
N LEU A 108 16.34 23.53 -15.97
CA LEU A 108 16.48 23.71 -17.42
C LEU A 108 16.21 25.17 -17.86
N PHE A 109 15.22 25.84 -17.27
CA PHE A 109 14.93 27.24 -17.54
C PHE A 109 16.09 28.17 -17.14
N LEU A 110 16.72 27.93 -15.99
CA LEU A 110 17.86 28.71 -15.51
C LEU A 110 19.12 28.46 -16.34
N MET A 111 19.38 27.22 -16.75
CA MET A 111 20.52 26.86 -17.60
C MET A 111 20.42 27.44 -19.02
N LYS A 112 19.22 27.57 -19.59
CA LYS A 112 19.01 28.18 -20.93
C LYS A 112 19.14 29.71 -20.97
N ARG A 113 19.31 30.36 -19.82
CA ARG A 113 19.46 31.82 -19.69
C ARG A 113 20.88 32.27 -19.35
N GLN A 114 21.85 31.34 -19.34
CA GLN A 114 23.29 31.62 -19.33
C GLN A 114 23.85 31.48 -20.74
#